data_AF-A0A7G6VZE9-F1
#
_entry.id   AF-A0A7G6VZE9-F1
#
_cell.length_a   1.000
_cell.length_b   1.000
_cell.length_c   1.000
_cell.angle_alpha   90.00
_cell.angle_beta   90.00
_cell.angle_gamma   90.00
#
_symmetry.space_group_name_H-M   'P 1'
#
loop_
_entity.id
_entity.type
_entity.pdbx_description
1 polymer ?
#
loop_
_entity_poly.entity_id
_entity_poly.type
_entity_poly.pdbx_seq_one_letter_code
_entity_poly.pdbx_strand_id
1 'polypeptide(L)'
;MTLIGSIDPSWKDMSKYVVHFAKETTGKSAYDNAISILYARRIIAANAFGAGRNLAPARKSMCFSEVPLHYLKRLADVRGRHGIGFRKEYIVERGGGPILYAYKDTPQAKSINAMVHAAAHDANPPVWEVAPFVDLPGTYGKSKYLYEWEREWRQVSDLDFSETDPAFLIIPEELHEAARDFFHSAKVDHVGPSYECPFIDPYWGEDEIADALYS
;
A
#
# COMPACT_ATOMS: atom_id res chain seq x y z
N MET A 1 -18.60 -12.52 8.54
CA MET A 1 -18.19 -13.45 7.45
C MET A 1 -16.69 -13.31 7.33
N THR A 2 -15.94 -14.41 7.37
CA THR A 2 -14.48 -14.36 7.23
C THR A 2 -14.13 -13.95 5.79
N LEU A 3 -13.52 -12.78 5.60
CA LEU A 3 -13.21 -12.22 4.28
C LEU A 3 -11.82 -12.66 3.75
N ILE A 4 -10.93 -13.13 4.64
CA ILE A 4 -9.56 -13.54 4.30
C ILE A 4 -9.31 -14.95 4.84
N GLY A 5 -8.61 -15.77 4.06
CA GLY A 5 -8.21 -17.12 4.49
C GLY A 5 -7.28 -17.13 5.70
N SER A 6 -7.12 -18.29 6.32
CA SER A 6 -6.16 -18.48 7.42
C SER A 6 -4.72 -18.20 6.95
N ILE A 7 -3.95 -17.50 7.76
CA ILE A 7 -2.51 -17.29 7.56
C ILE A 7 -1.78 -17.89 8.76
N ASP A 8 -1.06 -18.98 8.51
CA ASP A 8 -0.23 -19.63 9.52
C ASP A 8 1.06 -18.82 9.74
N PRO A 9 1.45 -18.49 10.98
CA PRO A 9 2.70 -17.78 11.26
C PRO A 9 3.96 -18.47 10.72
N SER A 10 3.92 -19.79 10.47
CA SER A 10 5.02 -20.54 9.87
C SER A 10 5.18 -20.31 8.36
N TRP A 11 4.18 -19.71 7.68
CA TRP A 11 4.23 -19.41 6.25
C TRP A 11 5.02 -18.14 5.98
N LYS A 12 6.32 -18.32 5.73
CA LYS A 12 7.27 -17.21 5.53
C LYS A 12 7.07 -16.41 4.25
N ASP A 13 6.29 -16.92 3.31
CA ASP A 13 6.01 -16.30 2.02
C ASP A 13 4.75 -15.42 2.03
N MET A 14 3.96 -15.42 3.11
CA MET A 14 2.73 -14.64 3.24
C MET A 14 2.80 -13.68 4.42
N SER A 15 2.37 -12.44 4.22
CA SER A 15 2.21 -11.48 5.31
C SER A 15 0.75 -11.40 5.76
N LYS A 16 0.49 -11.14 7.05
CA LYS A 16 -0.85 -10.75 7.53
C LYS A 16 -1.17 -9.29 7.24
N TYR A 17 -0.18 -8.56 6.72
CA TYR A 17 -0.21 -7.13 6.58
C TYR A 17 0.05 -6.70 5.14
N VAL A 18 -0.43 -5.52 4.82
CA VAL A 18 -0.05 -4.77 3.63
C VAL A 18 0.55 -3.44 4.05
N VAL A 19 1.52 -2.94 3.29
CA VAL A 19 2.26 -1.74 3.66
C VAL A 19 2.12 -0.66 2.61
N HIS A 20 1.91 0.58 3.05
CA HIS A 20 1.97 1.77 2.21
C HIS A 20 3.24 2.54 2.54
N PHE A 21 4.20 2.55 1.61
CA PHE A 21 5.40 3.36 1.75
C PHE A 21 5.14 4.79 1.29
N ALA A 22 5.50 5.75 2.14
CA ALA A 22 5.55 7.15 1.74
C ALA A 22 6.73 7.35 0.79
N LYS A 23 6.46 8.00 -0.35
CA LYS A 23 7.47 8.26 -1.38
C LYS A 23 7.88 9.73 -1.37
N GLU A 24 9.14 10.02 -1.64
CA GLU A 24 9.59 11.38 -1.94
C GLU A 24 8.83 11.95 -3.15
N THR A 25 8.43 13.21 -3.02
CA THR A 25 7.78 13.99 -4.07
C THR A 25 8.49 15.31 -4.23
N THR A 26 8.27 16.03 -5.33
CA THR A 26 8.90 17.35 -5.56
C THR A 26 8.71 18.27 -4.35
N GLY A 27 9.81 18.59 -3.66
CA GLY A 27 9.83 19.50 -2.51
C GLY A 27 9.43 18.88 -1.16
N LYS A 28 9.19 17.57 -1.06
CA LYS A 28 8.89 16.88 0.21
C LYS A 28 9.58 15.53 0.28
N SER A 29 10.26 15.25 1.39
CA SER A 29 10.89 13.96 1.65
C SER A 29 9.83 12.87 1.91
N ALA A 30 10.25 11.59 1.86
CA ALA A 30 9.42 10.48 2.27
C ALA A 30 8.94 10.61 3.73
N TYR A 31 9.78 11.17 4.60
CA TYR A 31 9.44 11.48 5.99
C TYR A 31 8.32 12.53 6.06
N ASP A 32 8.47 13.66 5.38
CA ASP A 32 7.45 14.73 5.38
C ASP A 32 6.09 14.23 4.89
N ASN A 33 6.11 13.37 3.86
CA ASN A 33 4.90 12.76 3.33
C ASN A 33 4.29 11.75 4.31
N ALA A 34 5.10 10.94 5.00
CA ALA A 34 4.60 10.03 6.04
C ALA A 34 3.95 10.80 7.21
N ILE A 35 4.61 11.85 7.71
CA ILE A 35 4.06 12.72 8.76
C ILE A 35 2.77 13.40 8.29
N SER A 36 2.72 13.87 7.04
CA SER A 36 1.49 14.46 6.48
C SER A 36 0.33 13.47 6.43
N ILE A 37 0.58 12.21 6.07
CA ILE A 37 -0.44 11.14 6.03
C ILE A 37 -0.94 10.84 7.45
N LEU A 38 -0.03 10.68 8.41
CA LEU A 38 -0.35 10.39 9.81
C LEU A 38 -1.10 11.54 10.47
N TYR A 39 -0.67 12.78 10.27
CA TYR A 39 -1.37 13.96 10.79
C TYR A 39 -2.80 14.10 10.23
N ALA A 40 -2.96 13.91 8.92
CA ALA A 40 -4.28 13.97 8.27
C ALA A 40 -5.13 12.70 8.54
N ARG A 41 -4.50 11.61 9.00
CA ARG A 41 -5.07 10.27 9.10
C ARG A 41 -5.73 9.79 7.81
N ARG A 42 -5.08 10.10 6.68
CA ARG A 42 -5.62 9.85 5.34
C ARG A 42 -4.53 9.51 4.35
N ILE A 43 -4.71 8.43 3.62
CA ILE A 43 -3.95 8.13 2.40
C ILE A 43 -4.78 8.60 1.21
N ILE A 44 -4.17 9.37 0.31
CA ILE A 44 -4.86 9.93 -0.86
C ILE A 44 -4.64 9.02 -2.07
N ALA A 45 -5.72 8.64 -2.74
CA ALA A 45 -5.70 8.01 -4.06
C ALA A 45 -5.31 9.06 -5.11
N ALA A 46 -4.01 9.31 -5.26
CA ALA A 46 -3.52 10.41 -6.08
C ALA A 46 -3.60 10.14 -7.59
N ASN A 47 -3.41 8.89 -8.01
CA ASN A 47 -3.25 8.50 -9.41
C ASN A 47 -4.25 7.41 -9.82
N ALA A 48 -4.60 7.38 -11.11
CA ALA A 48 -5.26 6.24 -11.71
C ALA A 48 -4.25 5.13 -12.01
N PHE A 49 -4.60 3.90 -11.66
CA PHE A 49 -3.78 2.72 -11.89
C PHE A 49 -4.57 1.62 -12.63
N GLY A 50 -3.86 0.58 -13.04
CA GLY A 50 -4.44 -0.58 -13.71
C GLY A 50 -4.76 -0.37 -15.19
N ALA A 51 -5.58 -1.27 -15.73
CA ALA A 51 -5.95 -1.27 -17.14
C ALA A 51 -6.75 -0.02 -17.49
N GLY A 52 -6.42 0.62 -18.62
CA GLY A 52 -7.12 1.83 -19.03
C GLY A 52 -6.84 3.06 -18.16
N ARG A 53 -5.81 3.06 -17.30
CA ARG A 53 -5.46 4.19 -16.40
C ARG A 53 -5.33 5.58 -17.06
N ASN A 54 -5.11 5.62 -18.37
CA ASN A 54 -4.99 6.87 -19.13
C ASN A 54 -6.32 7.31 -19.79
N LEU A 55 -7.40 6.55 -19.61
CA LEU A 55 -8.73 6.87 -20.13
C LEU A 55 -9.47 7.78 -19.14
N ALA A 56 -10.33 8.66 -19.65
CA ALA A 56 -11.01 9.66 -18.83
C ALA A 56 -11.83 9.08 -17.65
N PRO A 57 -12.52 7.92 -17.78
CA PRO A 57 -13.26 7.34 -16.66
C PRO A 57 -12.41 6.56 -15.64
N ALA A 58 -11.08 6.49 -15.84
CA ALA A 58 -10.22 5.72 -14.96
C ALA A 58 -10.26 6.26 -13.51
N ARG A 59 -10.50 5.36 -12.56
CA ARG A 59 -10.64 5.71 -11.15
C ARG A 59 -9.27 5.77 -10.50
N LYS A 60 -9.11 6.71 -9.57
CA LYS A 60 -7.90 6.82 -8.76
C LYS A 60 -7.89 5.77 -7.65
N SER A 61 -6.72 5.24 -7.37
CA SER A 61 -6.49 4.30 -6.27
C SER A 61 -5.20 4.63 -5.55
N MET A 62 -5.10 4.16 -4.31
CA MET A 62 -3.83 4.04 -3.61
C MET A 62 -3.31 2.61 -3.72
N CYS A 63 -2.02 2.44 -3.45
CA CYS A 63 -1.33 1.18 -3.56
C CYS A 63 -0.75 0.77 -2.20
N PHE A 64 -0.76 -0.52 -1.94
CA PHE A 64 -0.02 -1.16 -0.87
C PHE A 64 0.80 -2.30 -1.46
N SER A 65 1.79 -2.78 -0.72
CA SER A 65 2.58 -3.95 -1.07
C SER A 65 2.38 -5.05 -0.04
N GLU A 66 2.37 -6.30 -0.48
CA GLU A 66 2.27 -7.47 0.38
C GLU A 66 3.51 -8.33 0.29
N VAL A 67 4.60 -7.84 0.89
CA VAL A 67 5.83 -8.60 1.01
C VAL A 67 5.94 -9.20 2.41
N PRO A 68 6.60 -10.37 2.57
CA PRO A 68 7.06 -10.80 3.89
C PRO A 68 7.83 -9.65 4.56
N LEU A 69 7.55 -9.39 5.84
CA LEU A 69 8.02 -8.17 6.48
C LEU A 69 9.56 -8.10 6.58
N HIS A 70 10.25 -9.22 6.68
CA HIS A 70 11.72 -9.28 6.61
C HIS A 70 12.30 -8.95 5.22
N TYR A 71 11.46 -8.65 4.22
CA TYR A 71 11.86 -8.15 2.90
C TYR A 71 11.42 -6.69 2.65
N LEU A 72 10.98 -5.95 3.67
CA LEU A 72 10.62 -4.53 3.54
C LEU A 72 11.76 -3.67 2.96
N LYS A 73 13.01 -4.05 3.20
CA LYS A 73 14.21 -3.41 2.59
C LYS A 73 14.05 -3.20 1.08
N ARG A 74 13.49 -4.17 0.36
CA ARG A 74 13.32 -4.07 -1.11
C ARG A 74 12.43 -2.90 -1.51
N LEU A 75 11.38 -2.66 -0.73
CA LEU A 75 10.50 -1.51 -0.91
C LEU A 75 11.17 -0.24 -0.43
N ALA A 76 11.85 -0.28 0.72
CA ALA A 76 12.48 0.90 1.29
C ALA A 76 13.57 1.49 0.40
N ASP A 77 14.38 0.64 -0.25
CA ASP A 77 15.43 1.05 -1.19
C ASP A 77 14.88 1.76 -2.43
N VAL A 78 13.60 1.54 -2.78
CA VAL A 78 12.95 2.10 -3.97
C VAL A 78 12.00 3.26 -3.64
N ARG A 79 11.32 3.18 -2.49
CA ARG A 79 10.22 4.08 -2.11
C ARG A 79 10.60 5.05 -0.98
N GLY A 80 11.60 4.72 -0.16
CA GLY A 80 11.98 5.46 1.04
C GLY A 80 11.77 4.65 2.31
N ARG A 81 12.33 5.09 3.44
CA ARG A 81 12.37 4.30 4.69
C ARG A 81 11.16 4.50 5.61
N HIS A 82 10.10 5.15 5.14
CA HIS A 82 8.93 5.50 5.96
C HIS A 82 7.64 4.95 5.34
N GLY A 83 6.75 4.44 6.18
CA GLY A 83 5.50 3.85 5.72
C GLY A 83 4.57 3.42 6.86
N ILE A 84 3.45 2.82 6.49
CA ILE A 84 2.39 2.41 7.40
C ILE A 84 1.95 0.99 7.05
N GLY A 85 1.89 0.11 8.05
CA GLY A 85 1.37 -1.24 7.92
C GLY A 85 -0.08 -1.35 8.38
N PHE A 86 -0.92 -2.00 7.58
CA PHE A 86 -2.30 -2.33 7.92
C PHE A 86 -2.52 -3.83 7.89
N ARG A 87 -3.42 -4.33 8.75
CA ARG A 87 -3.94 -5.69 8.62
C ARG A 87 -4.66 -5.85 7.28
N LYS A 88 -4.52 -7.00 6.62
CA LYS A 88 -5.19 -7.25 5.34
C LYS A 88 -6.71 -7.13 5.48
N GLU A 89 -7.28 -7.63 6.57
CA GLU A 89 -8.73 -7.63 6.81
C GLU A 89 -9.28 -6.21 6.82
N TYR A 90 -8.55 -5.28 7.43
CA TYR A 90 -8.90 -3.87 7.50
C TYR A 90 -9.08 -3.26 6.10
N ILE A 91 -8.22 -3.63 5.15
CA ILE A 91 -8.26 -3.17 3.76
C ILE A 91 -9.37 -3.85 2.96
N VAL A 92 -9.57 -5.17 3.14
CA VAL A 92 -10.63 -5.90 2.43
C VAL A 92 -12.02 -5.43 2.86
N GLU A 93 -12.24 -5.15 4.14
CA GLU A 93 -13.49 -4.59 4.65
C GLU A 93 -13.86 -3.23 4.04
N ARG A 94 -12.87 -2.54 3.46
CA ARG A 94 -13.01 -1.23 2.80
C ARG A 94 -12.98 -1.33 1.27
N GLY A 95 -13.15 -2.54 0.72
CA GLY A 95 -13.19 -2.78 -0.72
C GLY A 95 -11.82 -2.72 -1.39
N GLY A 96 -10.73 -2.71 -0.63
CA GLY A 96 -9.39 -2.93 -1.16
C GLY A 96 -9.08 -4.42 -1.33
N GLY A 97 -7.98 -4.72 -2.02
CA GLY A 97 -7.62 -6.10 -2.29
C GLY A 97 -6.37 -6.26 -3.17
N PRO A 98 -5.89 -7.50 -3.34
CA PRO A 98 -4.77 -7.80 -4.23
C PRO A 98 -5.13 -7.48 -5.68
N ILE A 99 -4.14 -7.08 -6.47
CA ILE A 99 -4.33 -6.90 -7.90
C ILE A 99 -4.23 -8.23 -8.67
N LEU A 100 -4.77 -8.23 -9.88
CA LEU A 100 -4.69 -9.28 -10.88
C LEU A 100 -3.61 -8.92 -11.90
N TYR A 101 -2.76 -9.88 -12.24
CA TYR A 101 -1.77 -9.73 -13.29
C TYR A 101 -2.28 -10.32 -14.60
N ALA A 102 -2.55 -9.46 -15.58
CA ALA A 102 -2.82 -9.85 -16.95
C ALA A 102 -1.62 -9.47 -17.82
N TYR A 103 -0.63 -10.35 -17.89
CA TYR A 103 0.63 -10.11 -18.62
C TYR A 103 0.40 -9.58 -20.03
N LYS A 104 1.18 -8.58 -20.42
CA LYS A 104 1.09 -7.93 -21.73
C LYS A 104 1.10 -8.98 -22.85
N ASP A 105 0.29 -8.71 -23.88
CA ASP A 105 0.11 -9.54 -25.09
C ASP A 105 -0.57 -10.91 -24.89
N THR A 106 -0.88 -11.31 -23.65
CA THR A 106 -1.72 -12.47 -23.36
C THR A 106 -3.18 -12.24 -23.75
N PRO A 107 -3.97 -13.31 -23.98
CA PRO A 107 -5.41 -13.19 -24.23
C PRO A 107 -6.15 -12.41 -23.15
N GLN A 108 -5.83 -12.64 -21.87
CA GLN A 108 -6.44 -11.96 -20.73
C GLN A 108 -6.22 -10.44 -20.80
N ALA A 109 -4.98 -10.01 -21.05
CA ALA A 109 -4.65 -8.60 -21.22
C ALA A 109 -5.37 -7.96 -22.40
N LYS A 110 -5.46 -8.68 -23.53
CA LYS A 110 -6.18 -8.21 -24.72
C LYS A 110 -7.67 -8.04 -24.45
N SER A 111 -8.30 -9.00 -23.76
CA SER A 111 -9.71 -8.92 -23.38
C SER A 111 -9.98 -7.77 -22.41
N ILE A 112 -9.14 -7.59 -21.38
CA ILE A 112 -9.28 -6.48 -20.42
C ILE A 112 -9.14 -5.13 -21.14
N ASN A 113 -8.12 -4.99 -22.01
CA ASN A 113 -7.95 -3.78 -22.81
C ASN A 113 -9.16 -3.51 -23.73
N ALA A 114 -9.71 -4.54 -24.38
CA ALA A 114 -10.90 -4.38 -25.22
C ALA A 114 -12.10 -3.88 -24.39
N MET A 115 -12.30 -4.40 -23.17
CA MET A 115 -13.39 -3.98 -22.30
C MET A 115 -13.24 -2.52 -21.85
N VAL A 116 -12.05 -2.10 -21.38
CA VAL A 116 -11.85 -0.69 -20.95
C VAL A 116 -11.93 0.29 -22.12
N HIS A 117 -11.48 -0.10 -23.32
CA HIS A 117 -11.59 0.74 -24.51
C HIS A 117 -13.02 0.85 -25.04
N ALA A 118 -13.81 -0.23 -24.96
CA ALA A 118 -15.24 -0.17 -25.28
C ALA A 118 -16.00 0.78 -24.33
N ALA A 119 -15.53 0.91 -23.09
CA ALA A 119 -16.10 1.80 -22.07
C ALA A 119 -15.44 3.20 -22.02
N ALA A 120 -14.56 3.57 -22.95
CA ALA A 120 -13.72 4.77 -22.83
C ALA A 120 -14.47 6.11 -22.69
N HIS A 121 -15.74 6.15 -23.09
CA HIS A 121 -16.60 7.34 -23.06
C HIS A 121 -17.81 7.20 -22.12
N ASP A 122 -17.88 6.14 -21.32
CA ASP A 122 -18.94 5.90 -20.35
C ASP A 122 -18.31 5.44 -19.03
N ALA A 123 -18.61 6.14 -17.94
CA ALA A 123 -18.07 5.82 -16.61
C ALA A 123 -18.88 4.76 -15.85
N ASN A 124 -20.08 4.41 -16.33
CA ASN A 124 -20.98 3.46 -15.68
C ASN A 124 -20.65 1.97 -15.87
N PRO A 125 -19.98 1.51 -16.94
CA PRO A 125 -19.73 0.09 -17.14
C PRO A 125 -18.93 -0.55 -15.99
N PRO A 126 -19.27 -1.78 -15.58
CA PRO A 126 -18.68 -2.43 -14.41
C PRO A 126 -17.19 -2.74 -14.56
N VAL A 127 -16.63 -2.63 -15.78
CA VAL A 127 -15.19 -2.75 -16.01
C VAL A 127 -14.40 -1.75 -15.17
N TRP A 128 -14.96 -0.56 -14.89
CA TRP A 128 -14.29 0.47 -14.08
C TRP A 128 -14.20 0.14 -12.59
N GLU A 129 -14.97 -0.84 -12.10
CA GLU A 129 -14.83 -1.37 -10.74
C GLU A 129 -13.62 -2.32 -10.61
N VAL A 130 -13.30 -3.04 -11.69
CA VAL A 130 -12.26 -4.07 -11.69
C VAL A 130 -10.95 -3.54 -12.27
N ALA A 131 -11.01 -2.63 -13.25
CA ALA A 131 -9.85 -2.12 -13.97
C ALA A 131 -8.72 -1.57 -13.08
N PRO A 132 -9.00 -0.83 -11.97
CA PRO A 132 -7.97 -0.41 -11.04
C PRO A 132 -7.20 -1.57 -10.42
N PHE A 133 -7.78 -2.77 -10.34
CA PHE A 133 -7.16 -3.98 -9.81
C PHE A 133 -6.51 -4.86 -10.87
N VAL A 134 -6.40 -4.43 -12.13
CA VAL A 134 -5.77 -5.25 -13.19
C VAL A 134 -4.53 -4.56 -13.73
N ASP A 135 -3.36 -5.11 -13.41
CA ASP A 135 -2.12 -4.67 -14.02
C ASP A 135 -1.78 -5.47 -15.26
N LEU A 136 -1.03 -4.80 -16.14
CA LEU A 136 -0.57 -5.36 -17.40
C LEU A 136 0.97 -5.44 -17.43
N PRO A 137 1.62 -6.35 -16.66
CA PRO A 137 3.07 -6.42 -16.63
C PRO A 137 3.66 -6.73 -18.00
N GLY A 138 4.74 -6.05 -18.37
CA GLY A 138 5.43 -6.30 -19.62
C GLY A 138 6.40 -5.22 -20.06
N THR A 139 6.94 -5.41 -21.25
CA THR A 139 7.85 -4.45 -21.88
C THR A 139 7.08 -3.50 -22.79
N TYR A 140 7.18 -2.21 -22.50
CA TYR A 140 6.54 -1.11 -23.24
C TYR A 140 7.62 -0.25 -23.90
N GLY A 141 7.94 -0.55 -25.15
CA GLY A 141 9.04 0.08 -25.87
C GLY A 141 10.37 -0.14 -25.14
N LYS A 142 10.98 0.94 -24.64
CA LYS A 142 12.24 0.91 -23.88
C LYS A 142 12.04 0.68 -22.37
N SER A 143 10.81 0.76 -21.87
CA SER A 143 10.49 0.62 -20.45
C SER A 143 10.01 -0.79 -20.11
N LYS A 144 10.31 -1.26 -18.89
CA LYS A 144 9.78 -2.50 -18.32
C LYS A 144 8.87 -2.14 -17.15
N TYR A 145 7.65 -2.67 -17.17
CA TYR A 145 6.69 -2.56 -16.08
C TYR A 145 6.51 -3.95 -15.48
N LEU A 146 7.37 -4.31 -14.52
CA LEU A 146 7.45 -5.64 -13.90
C LEU A 146 7.63 -5.46 -12.38
N TYR A 147 6.52 -5.16 -11.70
CA TYR A 147 6.48 -4.88 -10.26
C TYR A 147 5.77 -5.98 -9.46
N GLU A 148 5.62 -7.18 -10.04
CA GLU A 148 4.90 -8.31 -9.42
C GLU A 148 5.53 -8.76 -8.10
N TRP A 149 6.83 -8.50 -7.93
CA TRP A 149 7.56 -8.76 -6.70
C TRP A 149 7.05 -7.92 -5.51
N GLU A 150 6.38 -6.79 -5.75
CA GLU A 150 5.75 -5.97 -4.71
C GLU A 150 4.44 -6.60 -4.21
N ARG A 151 3.89 -7.59 -4.93
CA ARG A 151 2.59 -8.24 -4.64
C ARG A 151 1.53 -7.19 -4.31
N GLU A 152 1.30 -6.30 -5.28
CA GLU A 152 0.57 -5.06 -5.05
C GLU A 152 -0.90 -5.31 -4.67
N TRP A 153 -1.39 -4.48 -3.75
CA TRP A 153 -2.77 -4.35 -3.35
C TRP A 153 -3.23 -2.93 -3.65
N ARG A 154 -4.53 -2.75 -3.91
CA ARG A 154 -5.09 -1.42 -4.16
C ARG A 154 -6.35 -1.19 -3.35
N GLN A 155 -6.64 0.08 -3.11
CA GLN A 155 -7.94 0.55 -2.67
C GLN A 155 -8.35 1.70 -3.57
N VAL A 156 -9.57 1.63 -4.10
CA VAL A 156 -10.15 2.68 -4.92
C VAL A 156 -10.74 3.72 -3.98
N SER A 157 -10.47 5.01 -4.25
CA SER A 157 -10.68 6.15 -3.33
C SER A 157 -9.64 6.30 -2.23
N ASP A 158 -9.70 7.45 -1.55
CA ASP A 158 -8.92 7.72 -0.36
C ASP A 158 -9.28 6.76 0.78
N LEU A 159 -8.36 6.61 1.73
CA LEU A 159 -8.48 5.77 2.91
C LEU A 159 -8.27 6.67 4.11
N ASP A 160 -9.37 6.99 4.78
CA ASP A 160 -9.35 7.57 6.10
C ASP A 160 -9.15 6.46 7.15
N PHE A 161 -8.39 6.75 8.20
CA PHE A 161 -8.12 5.82 9.28
C PHE A 161 -8.06 6.54 10.64
N SER A 162 -8.07 5.77 11.73
CA SER A 162 -7.89 6.24 13.11
C SER A 162 -6.49 5.87 13.61
N GLU A 163 -6.10 6.41 14.76
CA GLU A 163 -4.78 6.13 15.37
C GLU A 163 -4.55 4.65 15.69
N THR A 164 -5.63 3.88 15.85
CA THR A 164 -5.59 2.45 16.21
C THR A 164 -5.65 1.50 15.02
N ASP A 165 -5.88 2.01 13.81
CA ASP A 165 -6.02 1.19 12.61
C ASP A 165 -4.68 0.70 12.03
N PRO A 166 -3.60 1.51 12.02
CA PRO A 166 -2.27 1.01 11.70
C PRO A 166 -1.87 -0.13 12.65
N ALA A 167 -1.42 -1.23 12.07
CA ALA A 167 -0.85 -2.34 12.83
C ALA A 167 0.57 -2.03 13.30
N PHE A 168 1.30 -1.24 12.51
CA PHE A 168 2.65 -0.75 12.84
C PHE A 168 3.00 0.44 11.93
N LEU A 169 4.00 1.22 12.34
CA LEU A 169 4.65 2.21 11.49
C LEU A 169 6.00 1.68 11.02
N ILE A 170 6.38 2.01 9.80
CA ILE A 170 7.71 1.74 9.26
C ILE A 170 8.53 3.01 9.46
N ILE A 171 9.52 2.95 10.34
CA ILE A 171 10.37 4.06 10.75
C ILE A 171 11.78 3.50 10.94
N PRO A 172 12.84 4.18 10.45
CA PRO A 172 14.22 3.78 10.76
C PRO A 172 14.46 3.68 12.27
N GLU A 173 15.14 2.65 12.72
CA GLU A 173 15.40 2.35 14.14
C GLU A 173 16.01 3.54 14.87
N GLU A 174 16.93 4.26 14.21
CA GLU A 174 17.58 5.44 14.78
C GLU A 174 16.62 6.59 15.12
N LEU A 175 15.37 6.53 14.63
CA LEU A 175 14.31 7.51 14.89
C LEU A 175 13.21 6.99 15.82
N HIS A 176 13.26 5.74 16.29
CA HIS A 176 12.16 5.16 17.07
C HIS A 176 11.90 5.91 18.37
N GLU A 177 12.93 6.20 19.15
CA GLU A 177 12.81 6.95 20.42
C GLU A 177 12.21 8.34 20.18
N ALA A 178 12.79 9.10 19.25
CA ALA A 178 12.31 10.43 18.89
C ALA A 178 10.86 10.41 18.39
N ALA A 179 10.46 9.40 17.61
CA ALA A 179 9.09 9.24 17.13
C ALA A 179 8.13 8.93 18.28
N ARG A 180 8.52 8.08 19.24
CA ARG A 180 7.70 7.77 20.42
C ARG A 180 7.48 9.02 21.26
N ASP A 181 8.54 9.77 21.54
CA ASP A 181 8.46 11.02 22.30
C ASP A 181 7.56 12.04 21.61
N PHE A 182 7.67 12.16 20.28
CA PHE A 182 6.83 13.04 19.48
C PHE A 182 5.34 12.67 19.60
N PHE A 183 4.98 11.40 19.37
CA PHE A 183 3.58 10.95 19.47
C PHE A 183 3.05 10.98 20.90
N HIS A 184 3.89 10.71 21.90
CA HIS A 184 3.51 10.82 23.30
C HIS A 184 3.21 12.28 23.68
N SER A 185 4.10 13.21 23.31
CA SER A 185 3.90 14.64 23.56
C SER A 185 2.65 15.16 22.85
N ALA A 186 2.43 14.76 21.59
CA ALA A 186 1.23 15.12 20.84
C ALA A 186 -0.09 14.70 21.54
N LYS A 187 -0.06 13.55 22.22
CA LYS A 187 -1.17 13.02 23.01
C LYS A 187 -1.40 13.82 24.30
N VAL A 188 -0.33 14.08 25.05
CA VAL A 188 -0.36 14.80 26.33
C VAL A 188 -0.83 16.24 26.13
N ASP A 189 -0.31 16.88 25.09
CA ASP A 189 -0.59 18.29 24.79
C ASP A 189 -1.89 18.48 23.99
N HIS A 190 -2.55 17.40 23.56
CA HIS A 190 -3.74 17.41 22.73
C HIS A 190 -3.59 18.18 21.39
N VAL A 191 -2.40 18.12 20.80
CA VAL A 191 -2.04 18.89 19.59
C VAL A 191 -2.08 18.06 18.30
N GLY A 192 -2.24 16.74 18.39
CA GLY A 192 -2.26 15.89 17.20
C GLY A 192 -2.54 14.41 17.48
N PRO A 193 -2.59 13.58 16.42
CA PRO A 193 -2.74 12.13 16.56
C PRO A 193 -1.51 11.50 17.22
N SER A 194 -1.73 10.39 17.91
CA SER A 194 -0.70 9.63 18.61
C SER A 194 -0.83 8.15 18.28
N TYR A 195 0.24 7.57 17.73
CA TYR A 195 0.27 6.18 17.28
C TYR A 195 1.05 5.34 18.29
N GLU A 196 0.32 4.49 19.01
CA GLU A 196 0.86 3.62 20.06
C GLU A 196 1.21 2.21 19.54
N CYS A 197 1.08 1.98 18.22
CA CYS A 197 1.44 0.71 17.61
C CYS A 197 2.97 0.49 17.57
N PRO A 198 3.43 -0.74 17.31
CA PRO A 198 4.84 -1.02 17.09
C PRO A 198 5.47 -0.19 15.96
N PHE A 199 6.77 0.07 16.08
CA PHE A 199 7.60 0.65 15.01
C PHE A 199 8.55 -0.42 14.50
N ILE A 200 8.69 -0.51 13.18
CA ILE A 200 9.54 -1.48 12.50
C ILE A 200 10.55 -0.73 11.64
N ASP A 201 11.83 -1.09 11.77
CA ASP A 201 12.82 -0.70 10.79
C ASP A 201 12.69 -1.58 9.53
N PRO A 202 12.62 -1.01 8.31
CA PRO A 202 12.49 -1.80 7.09
C PRO A 202 13.71 -2.70 6.79
N TYR A 203 14.84 -2.53 7.47
CA TYR A 203 16.08 -3.30 7.31
C TYR A 203 16.25 -4.41 8.35
N TRP A 204 15.34 -4.53 9.32
CA TRP A 204 15.34 -5.63 10.30
C TRP A 204 15.10 -7.01 9.69
N GLY A 205 15.60 -8.03 10.37
CA GLY A 205 15.35 -9.44 10.08
C GLY A 205 13.99 -9.91 10.59
N GLU A 206 13.72 -11.21 10.41
CA GLU A 206 12.45 -11.83 10.79
C GLU A 206 12.23 -11.82 12.30
N ASP A 207 13.28 -12.09 13.09
CA ASP A 207 13.19 -12.21 14.55
C ASP A 207 12.91 -10.84 15.19
N GLU A 208 13.64 -9.78 14.79
CA GLU A 208 13.41 -8.42 15.32
C GLU A 208 11.99 -7.92 15.01
N ILE A 209 11.49 -8.22 13.81
CA ILE A 209 10.12 -7.87 13.41
C ILE A 209 9.08 -8.65 14.22
N ALA A 210 9.31 -9.94 14.44
CA ALA A 210 8.42 -10.78 15.23
C ALA A 210 8.36 -10.29 16.69
N ASP A 211 9.51 -9.99 17.28
CA ASP A 211 9.61 -9.44 18.62
C ASP A 211 8.85 -8.11 18.70
N ALA A 212 9.02 -7.20 17.75
CA ALA A 212 8.31 -5.92 17.75
C ALA A 212 6.78 -6.05 17.62
N LEU A 213 6.28 -7.03 16.87
CA LEU A 213 4.85 -7.17 16.58
C LEU A 213 4.08 -8.03 17.58
N TYR A 214 4.74 -8.93 18.29
CA TYR A 214 4.10 -9.95 19.11
C TYR A 214 4.56 -9.98 20.57
N SER A 215 5.43 -9.05 20.98
CA SER A 215 5.73 -8.79 22.40
C SER A 215 4.64 -7.92 23.07
#